data_AF-A0A957KYL8-F1
#
_entry.id   AF-A0A957KYL8-F1
#
_cell.length_a   1.000
_cell.length_b   1.000
_cell.length_c   1.000
_cell.angle_alpha   90.00
_cell.angle_beta   90.00
_cell.angle_gamma   90.00
#
_symmetry.space_group_name_H-M   'P 1'
#
loop_
_entity.id
_entity.type
_entity.pdbx_description
1 polymer ?
#
loop_
_entity_poly.entity_id
_entity_poly.type
_entity_poly.pdbx_seq_one_letter_code
_entity_poly.pdbx_strand_id
1 'polypeptide(L)'
;MYEYRGNMHMHTPYSDGEQSHSEIAADAIRAGLDFIIVTDHNIWLDGLEGYHETADGRVLVLIGEEVHNVRRIPQANHLLVYGAGKELADFAADPQVLIDAVNQNGGCCFLAHPFERDVPIANEPNYGWHDWNIDGYHGLEIWNYMSSIKNELAR
;
A
#
# COMPACT_ATOMS: atom_id res chain seq x y z
N MET A 1 19.24 14.03 15.22
CA MET A 1 18.35 13.65 14.13
C MET A 1 18.36 12.14 14.08
N TYR A 2 17.19 11.51 14.13
CA TYR A 2 17.06 10.06 13.96
C TYR A 2 16.56 9.81 12.53
N GLU A 3 17.10 8.80 11.87
CA GLU A 3 16.70 8.36 10.53
C GLU A 3 16.10 6.97 10.67
N TYR A 4 14.97 6.74 9.99
CA TYR A 4 14.32 5.44 9.90
C TYR A 4 14.03 5.14 8.43
N ARG A 5 14.37 3.93 7.99
CA ARG A 5 14.20 3.44 6.63
C ARG A 5 13.14 2.36 6.62
N GLY A 6 12.16 2.48 5.74
CA GLY A 6 11.10 1.48 5.66
C GLY A 6 10.48 1.37 4.28
N ASN A 7 9.77 0.27 4.08
CA ASN A 7 8.91 0.06 2.93
C ASN A 7 7.45 0.05 3.42
N MET A 8 6.61 0.89 2.84
CA MET A 8 5.25 1.14 3.33
C MET A 8 4.16 0.53 2.45
N HIS A 9 4.52 -0.23 1.42
CA HIS A 9 3.59 -0.75 0.43
C HIS A 9 4.06 -2.12 -0.05
N MET A 10 3.36 -3.18 0.38
CA MET A 10 3.62 -4.57 -0.02
C MET A 10 2.42 -5.47 0.31
N HIS A 11 2.38 -6.63 -0.33
CA HIS A 11 1.27 -7.57 -0.22
C HIS A 11 1.74 -8.94 0.27
N THR A 12 0.80 -9.70 0.80
CA THR A 12 0.96 -11.09 1.22
C THR A 12 -0.07 -11.97 0.51
N PRO A 13 -0.05 -13.30 0.70
CA PRO A 13 -1.08 -14.19 0.17
C PRO A 13 -2.51 -13.95 0.70
N TYR A 14 -2.72 -13.02 1.64
CA TYR A 14 -4.06 -12.58 2.02
C TYR A 14 -4.73 -11.74 0.93
N SER A 15 -3.95 -11.14 0.02
CA SER A 15 -4.44 -10.54 -1.22
C SER A 15 -3.78 -11.19 -2.45
N ASP A 16 -2.68 -10.64 -2.94
CA ASP A 16 -2.01 -11.07 -4.17
C ASP A 16 -0.48 -11.17 -4.06
N GLY A 17 0.08 -11.02 -2.86
CA GLY A 17 1.49 -11.25 -2.59
C GLY A 17 1.86 -12.73 -2.46
N GLU A 18 3.16 -13.02 -2.49
CA GLU A 18 3.66 -14.41 -2.49
C GLU A 18 4.26 -14.86 -1.14
N GLN A 19 4.65 -13.91 -0.27
CA GLN A 19 5.34 -14.20 0.99
C GLN A 19 4.47 -13.85 2.20
N SER A 20 4.56 -14.67 3.25
CA SER A 20 3.92 -14.39 4.53
C SER A 20 4.57 -13.19 5.25
N HIS A 21 3.85 -12.62 6.21
CA HIS A 21 4.34 -11.51 7.04
C HIS A 21 5.72 -11.78 7.68
N SER A 22 5.97 -13.00 8.15
CA SER A 22 7.25 -13.37 8.77
C SER A 22 8.39 -13.50 7.77
N GLU A 23 8.10 -13.99 6.55
CA GLU A 23 9.06 -14.06 5.45
C GLU A 23 9.43 -12.66 4.97
N ILE A 24 8.45 -11.79 4.75
CA ILE A 24 8.66 -10.38 4.40
C ILE A 24 9.47 -9.68 5.50
N ALA A 25 9.15 -9.91 6.78
CA ALA A 25 9.89 -9.33 7.89
C ALA A 25 11.35 -9.81 7.94
N ALA A 26 11.62 -11.09 7.68
CA ALA A 26 12.98 -11.60 7.56
C ALA A 26 13.73 -10.94 6.39
N ASP A 27 13.07 -10.73 5.26
CA ASP A 27 13.65 -10.07 4.09
C ASP A 27 13.95 -8.60 4.35
N ALA A 28 13.06 -7.91 5.07
CA ALA A 28 13.25 -6.53 5.51
C ALA A 28 14.44 -6.39 6.47
N ILE A 29 14.63 -7.33 7.41
CA ILE A 29 15.80 -7.39 8.29
C ILE A 29 17.08 -7.55 7.47
N ARG A 30 17.09 -8.48 6.51
CA ARG A 30 18.25 -8.70 5.61
C ARG A 30 18.55 -7.47 4.74
N ALA A 31 17.52 -6.71 4.36
CA ALA A 31 17.65 -5.46 3.63
C ALA A 31 18.07 -4.26 4.51
N GLY A 32 18.11 -4.42 5.84
CA GLY A 32 18.48 -3.37 6.78
C GLY A 32 17.41 -2.30 6.98
N LEU A 33 16.13 -2.65 6.81
CA LEU A 33 14.99 -1.78 7.09
C LEU A 33 14.67 -1.74 8.58
N ASP A 34 14.25 -0.57 9.05
CA ASP A 34 13.82 -0.33 10.43
C ASP A 34 12.34 -0.69 10.62
N PHE A 35 11.52 -0.51 9.60
CA PHE A 35 10.09 -0.86 9.61
C PHE A 35 9.56 -1.26 8.24
N ILE A 36 8.44 -1.99 8.25
CA ILE A 36 7.62 -2.28 7.07
C ILE A 36 6.14 -2.06 7.39
N ILE A 37 5.35 -1.75 6.37
CA ILE A 37 3.89 -1.72 6.46
C ILE A 37 3.31 -2.61 5.37
N VAL A 38 2.62 -3.68 5.78
CA VAL A 38 1.92 -4.57 4.85
C VAL A 38 0.55 -3.99 4.57
N THR A 39 0.18 -3.89 3.29
CA THR A 39 -1.00 -3.18 2.79
C THR A 39 -1.76 -4.06 1.81
N ASP A 40 -2.19 -5.23 2.26
CA ASP A 40 -2.98 -6.14 1.44
C ASP A 40 -4.25 -5.47 0.87
N HIS A 41 -4.67 -5.92 -0.32
CA HIS A 41 -5.82 -5.32 -1.00
C HIS A 41 -7.13 -5.58 -0.27
N ASN A 42 -7.83 -4.50 0.11
CA ASN A 42 -9.19 -4.53 0.66
C ASN A 42 -9.38 -5.48 1.86
N ILE A 43 -8.32 -5.69 2.64
CA ILE A 43 -8.38 -6.51 3.85
C ILE A 43 -7.50 -5.91 4.93
N TRP A 44 -8.05 -5.84 6.14
CA TRP A 44 -7.29 -5.46 7.33
C TRP A 44 -7.13 -6.64 8.29
N LEU A 45 -5.92 -6.82 8.81
CA LEU A 45 -5.57 -7.95 9.69
C LEU A 45 -5.13 -7.46 11.07
N ASP A 46 -5.84 -7.91 12.11
CA ASP A 46 -5.49 -7.63 13.51
C ASP A 46 -4.41 -8.59 14.03
N GLY A 47 -3.64 -8.13 15.02
CA GLY A 47 -2.74 -8.97 15.81
C GLY A 47 -1.42 -9.37 15.12
N LEU A 48 -1.12 -8.82 13.94
CA LEU A 48 0.12 -9.07 13.20
C LEU A 48 1.16 -7.95 13.34
N GLU A 49 0.79 -6.82 13.94
CA GLU A 49 1.71 -5.72 14.23
C GLU A 49 2.68 -6.06 15.37
N GLY A 50 3.91 -5.55 15.27
CA GLY A 50 4.91 -5.68 16.34
C GLY A 50 6.33 -5.81 15.81
N TYR A 51 7.27 -5.92 16.75
CA TYR A 51 8.65 -6.22 16.38
C TYR A 51 8.79 -7.69 16.00
N HIS A 52 9.27 -7.94 14.79
CA HIS A 52 9.75 -9.24 14.37
C HIS A 52 11.26 -9.28 14.54
N GLU A 53 11.77 -10.30 15.23
CA GLU A 53 13.19 -10.42 15.58
C GLU A 53 13.79 -11.73 15.04
N THR A 54 14.99 -11.65 14.50
CA THR A 54 15.82 -12.79 14.10
C THR A 54 17.21 -12.63 14.69
N ALA A 55 18.11 -13.59 14.43
CA ALA A 55 19.51 -13.47 14.83
C ALA A 55 20.24 -12.29 14.16
N ASP A 56 19.73 -11.83 13.01
CA ASP A 56 20.38 -10.80 12.17
C ASP A 56 19.88 -9.38 12.50
N GLY A 57 18.81 -9.24 13.29
CA GLY A 57 18.26 -7.95 13.69
C GLY A 57 16.77 -8.00 13.98
N ARG A 58 16.12 -6.85 13.91
CA ARG A 58 14.68 -6.70 14.09
C ARG A 58 14.11 -5.65 13.16
N VAL A 59 12.84 -5.80 12.82
CA VAL A 59 12.06 -4.83 12.06
C VAL A 59 10.71 -4.63 12.74
N LEU A 60 10.20 -3.40 12.73
CA LEU A 60 8.81 -3.14 13.13
C LEU A 60 7.88 -3.48 11.96
N VAL A 61 6.95 -4.40 12.18
CA VAL A 61 5.87 -4.71 11.24
C VAL A 61 4.62 -3.95 11.66
N LEU A 62 4.05 -3.19 10.73
CA LEU A 62 2.76 -2.51 10.87
C LEU A 62 1.80 -3.01 9.80
N ILE A 63 0.49 -2.87 10.05
CA ILE A 63 -0.56 -3.28 9.11
C ILE A 63 -1.32 -2.03 8.65
N GLY A 64 -1.41 -1.88 7.34
CA GLY A 64 -2.32 -0.97 6.65
C GLY A 64 -3.21 -1.75 5.70
N GLU A 65 -3.86 -1.03 4.80
CA GLU A 65 -4.75 -1.57 3.77
C GLU A 65 -4.51 -0.80 2.48
N GLU A 66 -4.43 -1.48 1.32
CA GLU A 66 -4.54 -0.81 0.02
C GLU A 66 -5.96 -0.97 -0.50
N VAL A 67 -6.76 0.09 -0.36
CA VAL A 67 -8.18 0.05 -0.69
C VAL A 67 -8.43 0.49 -2.13
N HIS A 68 -9.19 -0.30 -2.88
CA HIS A 68 -9.59 0.03 -4.25
C HIS A 68 -10.95 -0.57 -4.64
N ASN A 69 -11.62 0.08 -5.60
CA ASN A 69 -12.90 -0.40 -6.12
C ASN A 69 -12.71 -1.61 -7.06
N VAL A 70 -12.87 -2.83 -6.52
CA VAL A 70 -12.80 -4.09 -7.30
C VAL A 70 -13.80 -4.20 -8.45
N ARG A 71 -14.81 -3.34 -8.53
CA ARG A 71 -15.80 -3.30 -9.62
C ARG A 71 -15.53 -2.22 -10.67
N ARG A 72 -14.56 -1.32 -10.44
CA ARG A 72 -14.17 -0.30 -11.42
C ARG A 72 -13.54 -0.99 -12.64
N ILE A 73 -13.92 -0.60 -13.85
CA ILE A 73 -13.29 -1.08 -15.08
C ILE A 73 -12.93 0.12 -15.94
N PRO A 74 -11.63 0.34 -16.26
CA PRO A 74 -10.46 -0.40 -15.76
C PRO A 74 -10.26 -0.25 -14.24
N GLN A 75 -9.42 -1.08 -13.63
CA GLN A 75 -9.01 -0.88 -12.23
C GLN A 75 -8.14 0.38 -12.12
N ALA A 76 -8.23 1.12 -11.01
CA ALA A 76 -7.48 2.34 -10.72
C ALA A 76 -7.80 2.84 -9.31
N ASN A 77 -7.17 3.96 -8.92
CA ASN A 77 -7.46 4.72 -7.71
C ASN A 77 -7.25 3.92 -6.42
N HIS A 78 -6.10 3.27 -6.30
CA HIS A 78 -5.77 2.56 -5.07
C HIS A 78 -5.31 3.55 -4.00
N LEU A 79 -5.83 3.39 -2.78
CA LEU A 79 -5.55 4.27 -1.66
C LEU A 79 -4.86 3.48 -0.55
N LEU A 80 -3.65 3.89 -0.18
CA LEU A 80 -2.99 3.36 1.01
C LEU A 80 -3.64 3.96 2.24
N VAL A 81 -4.03 3.11 3.18
CA VAL A 81 -4.68 3.47 4.45
C VAL A 81 -3.83 2.96 5.60
N TYR A 82 -3.50 3.85 6.54
CA TYR A 82 -2.70 3.52 7.72
C TYR A 82 -3.38 4.00 9.00
N GLY A 83 -3.33 3.19 10.05
CA GLY A 83 -3.73 3.61 11.41
C GLY A 83 -5.23 3.91 11.58
N ALA A 84 -6.09 3.49 10.65
CA ALA A 84 -7.54 3.64 10.77
C ALA A 84 -8.18 2.73 11.84
N GLY A 85 -7.45 1.71 12.31
CA GLY A 85 -7.90 0.80 13.37
C GLY A 85 -9.05 -0.14 13.00
N LYS A 86 -9.42 -0.19 11.71
CA LYS A 86 -10.40 -1.12 11.13
C LYS A 86 -10.27 -1.15 9.61
N GLU A 87 -10.87 -2.17 9.00
CA GLU A 87 -11.04 -2.28 7.54
C GLU A 87 -11.95 -1.18 6.99
N LEU A 88 -11.60 -0.61 5.84
CA LEU A 88 -12.35 0.44 5.15
C LEU A 88 -12.75 0.07 3.71
N ALA A 89 -12.53 -1.18 3.27
CA ALA A 89 -12.93 -1.69 1.96
C ALA A 89 -14.40 -1.42 1.58
N ASP A 90 -15.33 -1.35 2.54
CA ASP A 90 -16.75 -1.04 2.30
C ASP A 90 -16.95 0.35 1.64
N PHE A 91 -16.00 1.27 1.80
CA PHE A 91 -16.05 2.61 1.21
C PHE A 91 -15.34 2.70 -0.14
N ALA A 92 -14.74 1.61 -0.62
CA ALA A 92 -13.90 1.61 -1.83
C ALA A 92 -14.60 2.13 -3.09
N ALA A 93 -15.93 2.06 -3.15
CA ALA A 93 -16.70 2.49 -4.31
C ALA A 93 -16.60 4.01 -4.60
N ASP A 94 -16.35 4.83 -3.59
CA ASP A 94 -16.25 6.29 -3.69
C ASP A 94 -14.97 6.78 -2.96
N PRO A 95 -13.95 7.23 -3.70
CA PRO A 95 -12.69 7.67 -3.12
C PRO A 95 -12.82 8.81 -2.09
N GLN A 96 -13.75 9.74 -2.27
CA GLN A 96 -13.93 10.83 -1.30
C GLN A 96 -14.51 10.28 0.00
N VAL A 97 -15.54 9.42 -0.09
CA VAL A 97 -16.14 8.79 1.11
C VAL A 97 -15.11 7.94 1.85
N LEU A 98 -14.25 7.23 1.11
CA LEU A 98 -13.14 6.48 1.69
C LEU A 98 -12.15 7.39 2.43
N ILE A 99 -11.71 8.50 1.80
CA ILE A 99 -10.80 9.46 2.44
C ILE A 99 -11.44 10.08 3.69
N ASP A 100 -12.71 10.47 3.63
CA ASP A 100 -13.46 10.99 4.77
C ASP A 100 -13.54 9.95 5.90
N ALA A 101 -13.75 8.67 5.56
CA ALA A 101 -13.78 7.59 6.53
C ALA A 101 -12.40 7.39 7.19
N VAL A 102 -11.31 7.44 6.43
CA VAL A 102 -9.94 7.38 6.99
C VAL A 102 -9.75 8.51 8.01
N ASN A 103 -10.07 9.75 7.62
CA ASN A 103 -9.93 10.94 8.46
C ASN A 103 -10.77 10.85 9.74
N GLN A 104 -12.01 10.37 9.64
CA GLN A 104 -12.91 10.20 10.79
C GLN A 104 -12.41 9.16 11.80
N ASN A 105 -11.64 8.17 11.36
CA ASN A 105 -11.04 7.17 12.23
C ASN A 105 -9.62 7.56 12.70
N GLY A 106 -9.15 8.77 12.38
CA GLY A 106 -7.83 9.26 12.78
C GLY A 106 -6.66 8.60 12.02
N GLY A 107 -6.96 7.90 10.91
CA GLY A 107 -5.95 7.31 10.06
C GLY A 107 -5.30 8.32 9.11
N CYS A 108 -4.29 7.86 8.39
CA CYS A 108 -3.65 8.59 7.30
C CYS A 108 -3.89 7.84 5.98
N CYS A 109 -3.98 8.58 4.88
CA CYS A 109 -4.12 8.00 3.55
C CYS A 109 -3.29 8.69 2.48
N PHE A 110 -2.81 7.89 1.54
CA PHE A 110 -1.92 8.32 0.47
C PHE A 110 -2.39 7.72 -0.85
N LEU A 111 -2.39 8.51 -1.93
CA LEU A 111 -2.73 7.99 -3.25
C LEU A 111 -1.59 7.06 -3.70
N ALA A 112 -1.89 5.78 -3.88
CA ALA A 112 -0.93 4.76 -4.30
C ALA A 112 -0.62 4.92 -5.79
N HIS A 113 0.64 4.71 -6.17
CA HIS A 113 1.15 4.72 -7.55
C HIS A 113 0.39 5.66 -8.51
N PRO A 114 0.19 6.95 -8.16
CA PRO A 114 -0.83 7.79 -8.78
C PRO A 114 -0.54 8.12 -10.24
N PHE A 115 0.72 7.95 -10.67
CA PHE A 115 1.16 8.14 -12.03
C PHE A 115 1.84 6.87 -12.56
N GLU A 116 1.06 6.05 -13.25
CA GLU A 116 1.49 4.80 -13.85
C GLU A 116 1.05 4.73 -15.32
N ARG A 117 1.87 4.07 -16.16
CA ARG A 117 1.57 3.82 -17.58
C ARG A 117 1.22 2.36 -17.80
N ASP A 118 0.38 2.13 -18.79
CA ASP A 118 0.15 0.78 -19.32
C ASP A 118 1.45 0.23 -19.91
N VAL A 119 1.63 -1.08 -19.81
CA VAL A 119 2.69 -1.82 -20.52
C VAL A 119 2.02 -2.86 -21.43
N PRO A 120 1.58 -2.46 -22.65
CA PRO A 120 0.81 -3.34 -23.53
C PRO A 120 1.56 -4.62 -23.93
N ILE A 121 2.89 -4.56 -24.03
CA ILE A 121 3.72 -5.71 -24.41
C ILE A 121 3.68 -6.84 -23.35
N ALA A 122 3.37 -6.49 -22.10
CA ALA A 122 3.24 -7.43 -20.98
C ALA A 122 1.78 -7.68 -20.58
N ASN A 123 0.81 -7.07 -21.29
CA ASN A 123 -0.61 -7.06 -20.91
C ASN A 123 -0.85 -6.55 -19.48
N GLU A 124 -0.04 -5.59 -19.04
CA GLU A 124 -0.11 -4.99 -17.70
C GLU A 124 -0.80 -3.61 -17.80
N PRO A 125 -2.00 -3.45 -17.21
CA PRO A 125 -2.67 -2.15 -17.17
C PRO A 125 -2.02 -1.21 -16.14
N ASN A 126 -2.31 0.09 -16.27
CA ASN A 126 -2.05 1.09 -15.24
C ASN A 126 -3.11 1.03 -14.14
N TYR A 127 -2.67 1.15 -12.89
CA TYR A 127 -3.56 1.31 -11.73
C TYR A 127 -3.56 2.74 -11.16
N GLY A 128 -3.04 3.70 -11.94
CA GLY A 128 -2.82 5.07 -11.49
C GLY A 128 -4.08 5.83 -11.09
N TRP A 129 -3.92 7.04 -10.57
CA TRP A 129 -5.01 7.83 -10.02
C TRP A 129 -5.74 8.66 -11.08
N HIS A 130 -7.06 8.54 -11.13
CA HIS A 130 -7.96 9.12 -12.14
C HIS A 130 -9.00 10.05 -11.52
N ASP A 131 -9.40 9.85 -10.26
CA ASP A 131 -10.44 10.64 -9.58
C ASP A 131 -9.84 11.81 -8.81
N TRP A 132 -9.45 12.88 -9.52
CA TRP A 132 -8.73 14.01 -8.95
C TRP A 132 -9.60 15.05 -8.23
N ASN A 133 -10.92 14.96 -8.33
CA ASN A 133 -11.84 15.85 -7.61
C ASN A 133 -12.10 15.32 -6.19
N ILE A 134 -11.03 15.27 -5.41
CA ILE A 134 -10.99 14.78 -4.03
C ILE A 134 -10.14 15.73 -3.18
N ASP A 135 -10.37 15.72 -1.88
CA ASP A 135 -9.57 16.44 -0.90
C ASP A 135 -9.31 15.61 0.36
N GLY A 136 -8.56 16.15 1.33
CA GLY A 136 -8.38 15.53 2.64
C GLY A 136 -7.42 14.32 2.69
N TYR A 137 -6.78 13.94 1.58
CA TYR A 137 -5.69 12.95 1.58
C TYR A 137 -4.38 13.56 2.11
N HIS A 138 -3.50 12.71 2.65
CA HIS A 138 -2.31 13.16 3.38
C HIS A 138 -1.04 13.21 2.53
N GLY A 139 -1.02 12.51 1.40
CA GLY A 139 0.09 12.56 0.47
C GLY A 139 -0.05 11.66 -0.74
N LEU A 140 1.06 11.50 -1.45
CA LEU A 140 1.16 10.73 -2.69
C LEU A 140 2.35 9.78 -2.59
N GLU A 141 2.21 8.57 -3.12
CA GLU A 141 3.35 7.69 -3.35
C GLU A 141 4.16 8.23 -4.54
N ILE A 142 5.40 8.68 -4.27
CA ILE A 142 6.29 9.22 -5.32
C ILE A 142 7.20 8.12 -5.86
N TRP A 143 7.70 7.24 -5.00
CA TRP A 143 8.58 6.14 -5.35
C TRP A 143 7.85 4.83 -5.21
N ASN A 144 7.38 4.31 -6.35
CA ASN A 144 6.88 2.95 -6.48
C ASN A 144 7.79 2.17 -7.46
N TYR A 145 8.32 1.03 -7.02
CA TYR A 145 9.27 0.24 -7.82
C TYR A 145 8.62 -0.30 -9.10
N MET A 146 7.40 -0.83 -9.00
CA MET A 146 6.66 -1.39 -10.14
C MET A 146 6.25 -0.31 -11.13
N SER A 147 5.73 0.82 -10.66
CA SER A 147 5.42 1.95 -11.56
C SER A 147 6.67 2.48 -12.25
N SER A 148 7.83 2.48 -11.57
CA SER A 148 9.11 2.87 -12.18
C SER A 148 9.50 1.92 -13.33
N ILE A 149 9.39 0.60 -13.13
CA ILE A 149 9.64 -0.40 -14.18
C ILE A 149 8.66 -0.21 -15.34
N LYS A 150 7.36 -0.13 -15.05
CA LYS A 150 6.31 0.04 -16.07
C LYS A 150 6.54 1.29 -16.91
N ASN A 151 6.84 2.41 -16.25
CA ASN A 151 7.08 3.69 -16.91
C ASN A 151 8.33 3.69 -17.80
N GLU A 152 9.37 2.94 -17.45
CA GLU A 152 10.57 2.76 -18.30
C GLU A 152 10.28 1.82 -19.48
N LEU A 153 9.53 0.73 -19.30
CA LEU A 153 9.15 -0.19 -20.37
C LEU A 153 8.19 0.44 -21.40
N ALA A 154 7.43 1.45 -20.99
CA ALA A 154 6.48 2.18 -21.84
C ALA A 154 7.10 3.34 -22.64
N ARG A 155 8.43 3.52 -22.60
CA ARG A 155 9.16 4.51 -23.42
C ARG A 155 9.55 3.94 -24.77
#